data_AF-A0AAV7ZHI3-F1
#
_entry.id   AF-A0AAV7ZHI3-F1
#
_cell.length_a   1.000
_cell.length_b   1.000
_cell.length_c   1.000
_cell.angle_alpha   90.00
_cell.angle_beta   90.00
_cell.angle_gamma   90.00
#
_symmetry.space_group_name_H-M   'P 1'
#
loop_
_entity.id
_entity.type
_entity.pdbx_description
1 polymer ?
#
loop_
_entity_poly.entity_id
_entity_poly.type
_entity_poly.pdbx_seq_one_letter_code
_entity_poly.pdbx_strand_id
1 'polypeptide(L)'
;MLIGFNVKEINDLIVYWVPQLEKIDDLGWVQVQFLDETSEYSKIAKLDIDPKPNLEKRIFVLFKPLKNQLFNLGELLNIQPIGKREGKGFVAIEWGGMII
;
A
#
# COMPACT_ATOMS: atom_id res chain seq x y z
N MET A 1 -10.01 9.71 1.69
CA MET A 1 -9.23 8.83 2.58
C MET A 1 -8.58 7.79 1.68
N LEU A 2 -7.25 7.76 1.56
CA LEU A 2 -6.56 6.81 0.67
C LEU A 2 -6.90 5.39 1.13
N ILE A 3 -7.62 4.63 0.31
CA ILE A 3 -7.77 3.18 0.44
C ILE A 3 -8.35 2.72 1.80
N GLY A 4 -9.00 3.60 2.56
CA GLY A 4 -9.54 3.31 3.89
C GLY A 4 -8.49 3.08 5.00
N PHE A 5 -7.27 3.61 4.83
CA PHE A 5 -6.36 3.86 5.96
C PHE A 5 -6.85 5.03 6.82
N ASN A 6 -6.66 4.92 8.13
CA ASN A 6 -6.83 6.08 9.00
C ASN A 6 -5.64 7.04 8.85
N VAL A 7 -5.76 8.26 9.40
CA VAL A 7 -4.71 9.29 9.27
C VAL A 7 -3.37 8.81 9.80
N LYS A 8 -3.35 8.04 10.89
CA LYS A 8 -2.11 7.51 11.48
C LYS A 8 -1.43 6.51 10.54
N GLU A 9 -2.17 5.60 9.93
CA GLU A 9 -1.62 4.59 9.00
C GLU A 9 -1.11 5.20 7.71
N ILE A 10 -1.82 6.21 7.18
CA ILE A 10 -1.32 6.99 6.04
C ILE A 10 -0.01 7.67 6.43
N ASN A 11 0.04 8.27 7.61
CA ASN A 11 1.25 8.93 8.10
C ASN A 11 2.41 7.93 8.28
N ASP A 12 2.16 6.76 8.87
CA ASP A 12 3.17 5.72 9.06
C ASP A 12 3.74 5.24 7.71
N LEU A 13 2.87 5.04 6.70
CA LEU A 13 3.29 4.70 5.33
C LEU A 13 4.18 5.78 4.71
N ILE A 14 3.75 7.05 4.79
CA ILE A 14 4.46 8.20 4.21
C ILE A 14 5.81 8.41 4.89
N VAL A 15 5.83 8.43 6.23
CA VAL A 15 7.04 8.65 7.04
C VAL A 15 8.10 7.59 6.74
N TYR A 16 7.69 6.35 6.44
CA TYR A 16 8.63 5.32 6.05
C TYR A 16 9.10 5.46 4.60
N TRP A 17 8.18 5.60 3.63
CA TRP A 17 8.52 5.49 2.20
C TRP A 17 9.10 6.76 1.58
N VAL A 18 8.66 7.94 2.00
CA VAL A 18 9.17 9.20 1.43
C VAL A 18 10.69 9.32 1.59
N PRO A 19 11.29 9.08 2.78
CA PRO A 19 12.74 9.09 2.93
C PRO A 19 13.48 8.03 2.10
N GLN A 20 12.83 6.92 1.70
CA GLN A 20 13.46 5.94 0.81
C GLN A 20 13.46 6.43 -0.64
N LEU A 21 12.39 7.11 -1.07
CA LEU A 21 12.29 7.69 -2.40
C LEU A 21 13.25 8.87 -2.56
N GLU A 22 13.40 9.71 -1.54
CA GLU A 22 14.31 10.87 -1.55
C GLU A 22 15.80 10.51 -1.68
N LYS A 23 16.17 9.24 -1.44
CA LYS A 23 17.54 8.73 -1.68
C LYS A 23 17.84 8.50 -3.17
N ILE A 24 16.83 8.57 -4.04
CA ILE A 24 17.01 8.38 -5.47
C ILE A 24 17.46 9.71 -6.07
N ASP A 25 18.68 9.73 -6.60
CA ASP A 25 19.20 10.91 -7.29
C ASP A 25 18.34 11.25 -8.52
N ASP A 26 18.14 12.55 -8.76
CA ASP A 26 17.33 13.09 -9.86
C ASP A 26 15.89 12.53 -9.92
N LEU A 27 15.28 12.25 -8.75
CA LEU A 27 13.90 11.79 -8.68
C LEU A 27 12.94 12.86 -9.22
N GLY A 28 12.39 12.62 -10.41
CA GLY A 28 11.37 13.47 -11.01
C GLY A 28 9.95 13.06 -10.60
N TRP A 29 9.51 11.90 -11.10
CA TRP A 29 8.17 11.37 -10.89
C TRP A 29 8.23 9.97 -10.29
N VAL A 30 7.19 9.56 -9.56
CA VAL A 30 7.03 8.19 -9.06
C VAL A 30 5.66 7.68 -9.47
N GLN A 31 5.65 6.59 -10.23
CA GLN A 31 4.43 5.83 -10.45
C GLN A 31 4.20 4.92 -9.25
N VAL A 32 2.99 4.98 -8.69
CA VAL A 32 2.59 4.20 -7.50
C VAL A 32 1.50 3.22 -7.88
N GLN A 33 1.74 1.93 -7.64
CA GLN A 33 0.76 0.87 -7.82
C GLN A 33 0.49 0.18 -6.48
N PHE A 34 -0.78 0.07 -6.11
CA PHE A 34 -1.20 -0.64 -4.91
C PHE A 34 -1.70 -2.03 -5.27
N LEU A 35 -1.12 -3.04 -4.64
CA LEU A 35 -1.56 -4.43 -4.71
C LEU A 35 -2.34 -4.74 -3.44
N ASP A 36 -3.51 -5.36 -3.58
CA ASP A 36 -4.39 -5.74 -2.47
C ASP A 36 -4.35 -7.25 -2.19
N GLU A 37 -5.27 -7.72 -1.36
CA GLU A 37 -5.46 -9.13 -1.01
C GLU A 37 -5.73 -10.06 -2.20
N THR A 38 -6.20 -9.53 -3.34
CA THR A 38 -6.48 -10.32 -4.55
C THR A 38 -5.26 -10.52 -5.44
N SER A 39 -4.20 -9.73 -5.21
CA SER A 39 -2.95 -9.80 -5.96
C SER A 39 -2.22 -11.14 -5.77
N GLU A 40 -1.41 -11.52 -6.77
CA GLU A 40 -0.58 -12.72 -6.70
C GLU A 40 0.41 -12.68 -5.52
N TYR A 41 0.93 -11.48 -5.19
CA TYR A 41 1.76 -11.24 -4.01
C TYR A 41 1.08 -11.75 -2.73
N SER A 42 -0.17 -11.37 -2.50
CA SER A 42 -0.92 -11.75 -1.30
C SER A 42 -1.22 -13.25 -1.22
N LYS A 43 -1.27 -13.95 -2.36
CA LYS A 43 -1.47 -15.41 -2.42
C LYS A 43 -0.22 -16.18 -2.01
N ILE A 44 0.96 -15.64 -2.32
CA ILE A 44 2.25 -16.32 -2.08
C ILE A 44 2.78 -16.00 -0.68
N ALA A 45 2.68 -14.74 -0.24
CA ALA A 45 3.16 -14.31 1.07
C ALA A 45 2.02 -14.41 2.09
N LYS A 46 1.70 -15.58 2.62
CA LYS A 46 0.63 -15.73 3.64
C LYS A 46 1.03 -15.10 4.97
N LEU A 47 0.09 -14.39 5.59
CA LEU A 47 0.20 -13.86 6.95
C LEU A 47 -0.65 -14.73 7.87
N ASP A 48 -0.05 -15.27 8.93
CA ASP A 48 -0.75 -16.06 9.95
C ASP A 48 -0.62 -15.32 11.29
N ILE A 49 -1.75 -14.89 11.84
CA ILE A 49 -1.83 -14.11 13.08
C ILE A 49 -2.73 -14.87 14.06
N ASP A 50 -2.20 -15.16 15.24
CA ASP A 50 -2.94 -15.74 16.37
C ASP A 50 -2.92 -14.78 17.57
N PRO A 51 -4.09 -14.37 18.11
CA PRO A 51 -5.45 -14.75 17.69
C PRO A 51 -5.84 -14.17 16.33
N LYS A 52 -6.74 -14.85 15.60
CA LYS A 52 -7.17 -14.41 14.26
C LYS A 52 -7.85 -13.02 14.32
N PRO A 53 -7.42 -12.05 13.49
CA PRO A 53 -8.07 -10.75 13.41
C PRO A 53 -9.53 -10.81 12.93
N ASN A 54 -10.37 -9.91 13.44
CA ASN A 54 -11.73 -9.70 12.94
C ASN A 54 -11.73 -9.01 11.56
N LEU A 55 -10.68 -8.25 11.28
CA LEU A 55 -10.40 -7.66 9.98
C LEU A 55 -8.88 -7.71 9.76
N GLU A 56 -8.48 -8.42 8.72
CA GLU A 56 -7.12 -8.40 8.20
C GLU A 56 -7.14 -7.68 6.86
N LYS A 57 -6.25 -6.70 6.68
CA LYS A 57 -6.04 -6.03 5.40
C LYS A 57 -4.57 -5.88 5.10
N ARG A 58 -4.21 -6.10 3.85
CA ARG A 58 -2.82 -6.10 3.38
C ARG A 58 -2.71 -5.27 2.13
N ILE A 59 -1.75 -4.34 2.14
CA ILE A 59 -1.48 -3.44 1.03
C ILE A 59 0.00 -3.50 0.72
N PHE A 60 0.33 -3.78 -0.54
CA PHE A 60 1.70 -3.74 -1.01
C PHE A 60 1.86 -2.68 -2.08
N VAL A 61 2.80 -1.76 -1.90
CA VAL A 61 2.97 -0.59 -2.76
C VAL A 61 4.21 -0.75 -3.65
N LEU A 62 4.01 -0.74 -4.96
CA LEU A 62 5.08 -0.68 -5.94
C LEU A 62 5.35 0.79 -6.29
N PHE A 63 6.59 1.22 -6.10
CA PHE A 63 7.07 2.55 -6.47
C PHE A 63 8.01 2.42 -7.65
N LYS A 64 7.65 3.01 -8.79
CA LYS A 64 8.52 3.05 -9.96
C LYS A 64 8.99 4.48 -10.22
N PRO A 65 10.27 4.79 -9.98
CA PRO A 65 10.86 6.09 -10.32
C PRO A 65 10.81 6.31 -11.83
N LEU A 66 10.46 7.51 -12.25
CA LEU A 66 10.35 7.92 -13.64
C LEU A 66 11.15 9.21 -13.85
N LYS A 67 12.01 9.20 -14.88
CA LYS A 67 12.80 10.38 -15.28
C LYS A 67 11.92 11.47 -15.89
N ASN A 68 10.90 11.06 -16.64
CA ASN A 68 9.96 11.95 -17.31
C ASN A 68 8.53 11.58 -16.93
N GLN A 69 7.61 12.52 -17.13
CA GLN A 69 6.17 12.35 -16.91
C GLN A 69 5.54 11.42 -17.97
N LEU A 70 5.98 10.18 -18.03
CA LEU A 70 5.34 9.14 -18.83
C LEU A 70 4.23 8.52 -17.99
N PHE A 71 3.03 9.11 -18.07
CA PHE A 71 1.83 8.47 -17.55
C PHE A 71 1.38 7.40 -18.54
N ASN A 72 1.76 6.15 -18.30
CA ASN A 72 0.91 5.06 -18.77
C ASN A 72 -0.26 4.99 -17.79
N LEU A 73 -1.39 5.60 -18.16
CA LEU A 73 -2.70 5.45 -17.51
C LEU A 73 -3.27 4.01 -17.64
N GLY A 74 -2.41 3.04 -17.98
CA GLY A 74 -2.73 1.63 -17.95
C GLY A 74 -2.97 1.24 -16.49
N GLU A 75 -4.25 1.14 -16.15
CA GLU A 75 -4.78 0.65 -14.89
C GLU A 75 -4.71 1.65 -13.74
N LEU A 76 -5.65 2.62 -13.75
CA LEU A 76 -6.17 3.15 -12.50
C LEU A 76 -6.68 1.96 -11.69
N LEU A 77 -5.89 1.53 -10.71
CA LEU A 77 -6.28 0.44 -9.82
C LEU A 77 -7.59 0.82 -9.14
N ASN A 78 -8.60 -0.03 -9.36
CA ASN A 78 -9.85 0.03 -8.62
C ASN A 78 -9.61 -0.55 -7.22
N ILE A 79 -8.93 0.24 -6.38
CA ILE A 79 -8.60 -0.20 -5.03
C ILE A 79 -9.88 -0.08 -4.20
N GLN A 80 -10.39 -1.22 -3.76
CA GLN A 80 -11.53 -1.27 -2.86
C GLN A 80 -11.19 -0.52 -1.56
N PRO A 81 -12.00 0.46 -1.13
CA PRO A 81 -11.81 1.09 0.17
C PRO A 81 -11.78 0.03 1.26
N ILE A 82 -10.86 0.12 2.23
CA ILE A 82 -10.98 -0.67 3.45
C ILE A 82 -12.35 -0.33 4.05
N GLY A 83 -13.21 -1.35 4.13
CA GLY A 83 -14.57 -1.21 4.63
C GLY A 83 -14.61 -0.61 6.04
N LYS A 84 -15.78 -0.13 6.47
CA LYS A 84 -15.94 0.49 7.79
C LYS A 84 -15.37 -0.41 8.90
N ARG A 85 -14.51 0.19 9.73
CA ARG A 85 -13.83 -0.48 10.85
C ARG A 85 -14.61 -0.39 12.16
N GLU A 86 -15.64 0.46 12.21
CA GLU A 86 -16.50 0.65 13.38
C GLU A 86 -17.17 -0.68 13.78
N GLY A 87 -17.05 -1.04 15.06
CA GLY A 87 -17.58 -2.30 15.59
C GLY A 87 -16.73 -3.55 15.28
N LYS A 88 -15.55 -3.40 14.65
CA LYS A 88 -14.57 -4.49 14.54
C LYS A 88 -13.72 -4.54 15.81
N GLY A 89 -13.48 -5.75 16.32
CA GLY A 89 -12.61 -6.00 17.47
C GLY A 89 -11.14 -5.86 17.11
N PHE A 90 -10.38 -6.95 17.16
CA PHE A 90 -8.98 -6.95 16.75
C PHE A 90 -8.85 -6.73 15.23
N VAL A 91 -8.17 -5.66 14.82
CA VAL A 91 -7.90 -5.31 13.42
C VAL A 91 -6.41 -5.37 13.17
N ALA A 92 -6.00 -6.08 12.11
CA ALA A 92 -4.61 -6.13 11.64
C ALA A 92 -4.51 -5.47 10.26
N ILE A 93 -3.66 -4.45 10.16
CA ILE A 93 -3.34 -3.79 8.90
C ILE A 93 -1.85 -4.00 8.63
N GLU A 94 -1.53 -4.72 7.56
CA GLU A 94 -0.17 -4.83 7.04
C GLU A 94 -0.02 -3.89 5.85
N TRP A 95 1.08 -3.15 5.83
CA TRP A 95 1.49 -2.43 4.64
C TRP A 95 2.98 -2.65 4.38
N GLY A 96 3.32 -2.76 3.11
CA GLY A 96 4.69 -2.93 2.64
C GLY A 96 4.84 -2.36 1.23
N GLY A 97 5.96 -2.65 0.61
CA GLY A 97 6.21 -2.18 -0.74
C GLY A 97 7.62 -2.44 -1.20
N MET A 98 7.90 -2.06 -2.44
CA MET A 98 9.24 -2.06 -3.01
C MET A 98 9.37 -0.97 -4.08
N ILE A 99 10.61 -0.51 -4.26
CA ILE A 99 10.98 0.36 -5.38
C ILE A 99 11.45 -0.55 -6.51
N ILE A 100 10.86 -0.39 -7.70
CA ILE A 100 11.10 -1.21 -8.90
C ILE A 100 11.65 -0.39 -10.08
#